data_AF-A0A3R9N5P6-F1
#
_entry.id   AF-A0A3R9N5P6-F1
#
_cell.length_a   1.000
_cell.length_b   1.000
_cell.length_c   1.000
_cell.angle_alpha   90.00
_cell.angle_beta   90.00
_cell.angle_gamma   90.00
#
_symmetry.space_group_name_H-M   'P 1'
#
loop_
_entity.id
_entity.type
_entity.pdbx_description
1 polymer ?
#
loop_
_entity_poly.entity_id
_entity_poly.type
_entity_poly.pdbx_seq_one_letter_code
_entity_poly.pdbx_strand_id
1 'polypeptide(L)'
;MTDAHIEKILEAYKSREEIDKFGHLASYEEIVENDYNLNIPRYVDTFEEEEVEPLTDIVSKINTTNQAIQNQTASLLEMLGQLHGTTPETDAELKKFLKEFEG
;
A
#
# COMPACT_ATOMS: atom_id res chain seq x y z
N MET A 1 1.68 24.40 -1.25
CA MET A 1 1.40 25.17 -2.48
C MET A 1 2.70 25.85 -2.89
N THR A 2 3.23 25.49 -4.06
CA THR A 2 4.44 26.10 -4.63
C THR A 2 4.06 27.02 -5.79
N ASP A 3 4.97 27.87 -6.25
CA ASP A 3 4.74 28.75 -7.40
C ASP A 3 4.34 27.97 -8.66
N ALA A 4 4.92 26.78 -8.86
CA ALA A 4 4.55 25.88 -9.95
C ALA A 4 3.10 25.39 -9.86
N HIS A 5 2.55 25.19 -8.66
CA HIS A 5 1.13 24.85 -8.51
C HIS A 5 0.23 26.02 -8.89
N ILE A 6 0.62 27.24 -8.53
CA ILE A 6 -0.15 28.45 -8.86
C ILE A 6 -0.16 28.67 -10.38
N GLU A 7 0.99 28.52 -11.02
CA GLU A 7 1.11 28.62 -12.48
C GLU A 7 0.23 27.59 -13.19
N LYS A 8 0.26 26.33 -12.75
CA LYS A 8 -0.59 25.26 -13.30
C LYS A 8 -2.09 25.57 -13.17
N ILE A 9 -2.53 26.11 -12.03
CA ILE A 9 -3.94 26.51 -11.83
C ILE A 9 -4.31 27.68 -12.76
N LEU A 10 -3.43 28.67 -12.88
CA LEU A 10 -3.64 29.83 -13.75
C LEU A 10 -3.70 29.44 -15.23
N GLU A 11 -2.86 28.52 -15.66
CA GLU A 11 -2.86 28.00 -17.03
C GLU A 11 -4.16 27.27 -17.33
N ALA A 12 -4.58 26.35 -16.46
CA ALA A 12 -5.84 25.62 -16.61
C ALA A 12 -7.07 26.53 -16.67
N TYR A 13 -7.09 27.60 -15.86
CA TYR A 13 -8.16 28.59 -15.92
C TYR A 13 -8.17 29.37 -17.25
N LYS A 14 -6.99 29.73 -17.76
CA LYS A 14 -6.85 30.51 -18.99
C LYS A 14 -7.17 29.71 -20.25
N SER A 15 -6.79 28.44 -20.30
CA SER A 15 -7.02 27.57 -21.46
C SER A 15 -8.51 27.29 -21.65
N ARG A 16 -9.28 27.18 -20.56
CA ARG A 16 -10.71 26.80 -20.58
C ARG A 16 -10.92 25.48 -21.34
N GLU A 17 -10.06 24.52 -21.07
CA GLU A 17 -10.07 23.19 -21.69
C GLU A 17 -10.37 22.13 -20.63
N GLU A 18 -10.85 20.97 -21.10
CA GLU A 18 -10.90 19.74 -20.32
C GLU A 18 -9.47 19.27 -20.02
N ILE A 19 -9.17 19.04 -18.74
CA ILE A 19 -7.88 18.52 -18.29
C ILE A 19 -8.15 17.26 -17.47
N ASP A 20 -7.72 16.12 -18.00
CA ASP A 20 -7.94 14.81 -17.39
C ASP A 20 -7.57 14.80 -15.90
N LYS A 21 -8.51 14.35 -15.06
CA LYS A 21 -8.45 14.29 -13.60
C LYS A 21 -8.13 15.61 -12.86
N PHE A 22 -8.14 16.75 -13.55
CA PHE A 22 -7.71 18.04 -13.00
C PHE A 22 -8.73 19.16 -13.16
N GLY A 23 -9.45 19.23 -14.28
CA GLY A 23 -10.39 20.31 -14.54
C GLY A 23 -11.42 19.96 -15.62
N HIS A 24 -12.65 20.40 -15.40
CA HIS A 24 -13.78 20.18 -16.29
C HIS A 24 -14.43 21.51 -16.67
N LEU A 25 -14.78 21.67 -17.95
CA LEU A 25 -15.45 22.85 -18.48
C LEU A 25 -16.98 22.64 -18.40
N ALA A 26 -17.50 22.74 -17.18
CA ALA A 26 -18.92 22.54 -16.93
C ALA A 26 -19.79 23.55 -17.69
N SER A 27 -20.83 23.04 -18.36
CA SER A 27 -21.80 23.88 -19.06
C SER A 27 -22.81 24.49 -18.07
N TYR A 28 -23.50 25.57 -18.48
CA TYR A 28 -24.54 26.15 -17.62
C TYR A 28 -25.69 25.16 -17.36
N GLU A 29 -26.09 24.39 -18.38
CA GLU A 29 -27.16 23.39 -18.27
C GLU A 29 -26.81 22.31 -17.26
N GLU A 30 -25.58 21.80 -17.31
CA GLU A 30 -25.05 20.82 -16.35
C GLU A 30 -24.98 21.35 -14.91
N ILE A 31 -24.61 22.61 -14.73
CA ILE A 31 -24.62 23.25 -13.40
C ILE A 31 -26.04 23.33 -12.85
N VAL A 32 -27.04 23.60 -13.70
CA VAL A 32 -28.46 23.61 -13.33
C VAL A 32 -28.94 22.21 -12.98
N GLU A 33 -28.58 21.19 -13.77
CA GLU A 33 -28.92 19.78 -13.50
C GLU A 33 -28.32 19.28 -12.18
N ASN A 34 -27.15 19.79 -11.81
CA ASN A 34 -26.49 19.51 -10.53
C ASN A 34 -26.97 20.40 -9.37
N ASP A 35 -28.10 21.09 -9.49
CA ASP A 35 -28.66 21.98 -8.44
C ASP A 35 -27.67 23.07 -7.99
N TYR A 36 -26.85 23.59 -8.90
CA TYR A 36 -25.76 24.54 -8.62
C TYR A 36 -24.72 24.01 -7.61
N ASN A 37 -24.66 22.68 -7.41
CA ASN A 37 -23.68 22.04 -6.56
C ASN A 37 -22.35 21.92 -7.33
N LEU A 38 -21.37 22.74 -6.97
CA LEU A 38 -20.05 22.80 -7.61
C LEU A 38 -19.00 21.93 -6.91
N ASN A 39 -19.41 20.89 -6.18
CA ASN A 39 -18.49 19.95 -5.57
C ASN A 39 -17.67 19.22 -6.66
N ILE A 40 -16.34 19.35 -6.59
CA ILE A 40 -15.41 18.95 -7.66
C ILE A 40 -15.56 17.49 -8.11
N PRO A 41 -15.67 16.48 -7.21
CA PRO A 41 -16.00 15.10 -7.56
C PRO A 41 -17.22 14.88 -8.47
N ARG A 42 -18.11 15.85 -8.65
CA ARG A 42 -19.25 15.75 -9.59
C ARG A 42 -18.87 16.05 -11.04
N TYR A 43 -17.76 16.75 -11.26
CA TYR A 43 -17.34 17.25 -12.57
C TYR A 43 -15.99 16.67 -12.99
N VAL A 44 -15.14 16.34 -12.02
CA VAL A 44 -13.81 15.79 -12.27
C VAL A 44 -13.74 14.41 -11.65
N ASP A 45 -13.63 13.39 -12.50
CA ASP A 45 -13.29 12.05 -12.04
C ASP A 45 -11.81 12.00 -11.68
N THR A 46 -11.52 12.01 -10.38
CA THR A 46 -10.16 11.91 -9.86
C THR A 46 -9.75 10.46 -9.61
N PHE A 47 -10.52 9.48 -10.09
CA PHE A 47 -10.19 8.07 -9.94
C PHE A 47 -8.89 7.74 -10.70
N GLU A 48 -7.92 7.20 -9.99
CA GLU A 48 -6.74 6.58 -10.57
C GLU A 48 -7.00 5.09 -10.66
N GLU A 49 -7.00 4.54 -11.88
CA GLU A 49 -6.96 3.09 -12.06
C GLU A 49 -5.67 2.58 -11.42
N GLU A 50 -5.79 1.73 -10.40
CA GLU A 50 -4.64 1.07 -9.81
C GLU A 50 -3.97 0.20 -10.88
N GLU A 51 -2.65 0.37 -11.06
CA GLU A 51 -1.88 -0.51 -11.93
C GLU A 51 -1.99 -1.93 -11.39
N VAL A 52 -2.70 -2.79 -12.12
CA VAL A 52 -2.82 -4.20 -11.78
C VAL A 52 -1.48 -4.87 -12.01
N GLU A 53 -0.78 -5.21 -10.93
CA GLU A 53 0.49 -5.91 -11.02
C GLU A 53 0.32 -7.24 -11.78
N PRO A 54 1.25 -7.59 -12.70
CA PRO A 54 1.24 -8.88 -13.38
C PRO A 54 1.22 -10.05 -12.40
N LEU A 55 0.41 -11.08 -12.67
CA LEU A 55 0.33 -12.28 -11.82
C LEU A 55 1.70 -12.95 -11.60
N THR A 56 2.61 -12.85 -12.57
CA THR A 56 3.99 -13.36 -12.46
C THR A 56 4.79 -12.66 -11.38
N ASP A 57 4.58 -11.35 -11.21
CA ASP A 57 5.29 -10.54 -10.22
C ASP A 57 4.75 -10.82 -8.83
N ILE A 58 3.43 -10.98 -8.71
CA ILE A 58 2.77 -11.41 -7.48
C ILE A 58 3.29 -12.79 -7.04
N VAL A 59 3.36 -13.78 -7.94
CA VAL A 59 3.92 -15.11 -7.62
C VAL A 59 5.39 -15.01 -7.20
N SER A 60 6.17 -14.15 -7.86
CA SER A 60 7.58 -13.92 -7.50
C SER A 60 7.71 -13.31 -6.09
N LYS A 61 6.86 -12.34 -5.74
CA LYS A 61 6.78 -11.75 -4.40
C LYS A 61 6.36 -12.79 -3.35
N ILE A 62 5.37 -13.64 -3.65
CA ILE A 62 4.95 -14.73 -2.76
C ILE A 62 6.11 -15.69 -2.49
N ASN A 63 6.80 -16.14 -3.54
CA ASN A 63 7.93 -17.06 -3.40
C ASN A 63 9.07 -16.45 -2.59
N THR A 64 9.41 -15.18 -2.85
CA THR A 64 10.42 -14.44 -2.10
C THR A 64 10.04 -14.30 -0.63
N THR A 65 8.77 -14.00 -0.35
CA THR A 65 8.27 -13.86 1.03
C THR A 65 8.31 -15.20 1.75
N ASN A 66 7.91 -16.29 1.10
CA ASN A 66 8.00 -17.64 1.67
C ASN A 66 9.45 -18.04 1.98
N GLN A 67 10.40 -17.72 1.10
CA GLN A 67 11.82 -17.94 1.37
C GLN A 67 12.32 -17.10 2.55
N ALA A 68 11.91 -15.83 2.65
CA ALA A 68 12.26 -14.98 3.78
C ALA A 68 11.69 -15.53 5.10
N ILE A 69 10.43 -16.00 5.10
CA ILE A 69 9.82 -16.67 6.26
C ILE A 69 10.63 -17.89 6.65
N GLN A 70 10.96 -18.78 5.70
CA GLN A 70 11.75 -19.99 5.99
C GLN A 70 13.12 -19.66 6.59
N ASN A 71 13.84 -18.70 5.99
CA ASN A 71 15.15 -18.28 6.48
C ASN A 71 15.06 -17.65 7.88
N GLN A 72 14.06 -16.81 8.12
CA GLN A 72 13.87 -16.15 9.41
C GLN A 72 13.44 -17.14 10.49
N THR A 73 12.59 -18.12 10.15
CA THR A 73 12.22 -19.21 11.06
C THR A 73 13.42 -20.08 11.39
N ALA A 74 14.27 -20.41 10.42
CA ALA A 74 15.51 -21.16 10.67
C ALA A 74 16.46 -20.39 11.60
N SER A 75 16.64 -19.09 11.36
CA SER A 75 17.44 -18.22 12.23
C SER A 75 16.86 -18.12 13.64
N LEU A 76 15.53 -18.00 13.76
CA LEU A 76 14.86 -18.00 15.06
C LEU A 76 15.08 -19.33 15.81
N LEU A 77 14.96 -20.47 15.13
CA LEU A 77 15.21 -21.78 15.73
C LEU A 77 16.67 -21.91 16.20
N GLU A 78 17.64 -21.46 15.41
CA GLU A 78 19.05 -21.43 15.81
C GLU A 78 19.26 -20.60 17.08
N MET A 79 18.70 -19.39 17.14
CA MET A 79 18.78 -18.52 18.31
C MET A 79 18.13 -19.18 19.54
N LEU A 80 16.99 -19.84 19.37
CA LEU A 80 16.32 -20.56 20.46
C LEU A 80 17.15 -21.76 20.93
N GLY A 81 17.85 -22.45 20.03
CA GLY A 81 18.73 -23.59 20.38
C GLY A 81 19.97 -23.18 21.19
N GLN A 82 20.39 -21.91 21.13
CA GLN A 82 21.48 -21.37 21.93
C GLN A 82 21.06 -20.98 23.36
N LEU A 83 19.76 -21.01 23.66
CA LEU A 83 19.26 -20.70 25.00
C LEU A 83 19.45 -21.90 25.93
N HIS A 84 19.88 -21.62 27.16
CA HIS A 84 19.97 -22.59 28.25
C HIS A 84 19.28 -22.04 29.49
N GLY A 85 18.60 -22.92 30.23
CA GLY A 85 17.98 -22.55 31.50
C GLY A 85 19.02 -22.22 32.57
N THR A 86 18.76 -21.21 33.39
CA THR A 86 19.62 -20.87 34.53
C THR A 86 19.45 -21.85 35.70
N THR A 87 18.41 -22.69 35.65
CA THR A 87 18.17 -23.79 36.59
C THR A 87 17.93 -25.11 35.84
N PRO A 88 18.19 -26.28 36.47
CA PRO A 88 17.98 -27.58 35.83
C PRO A 88 16.53 -27.82 35.36
N GLU A 89 15.55 -27.26 36.08
CA GLU A 89 14.12 -27.37 35.77
C GLU A 89 13.75 -26.54 34.54
N THR A 90 14.23 -25.30 34.46
CA THR A 90 13.96 -24.40 33.32
C THR A 90 14.69 -24.86 32.04
N ASP A 91 15.87 -25.47 32.18
CA ASP A 91 16.61 -26.03 31.05
C ASP A 91 15.91 -27.27 30.46
N ALA A 92 15.34 -28.12 31.31
CA ALA A 92 14.57 -29.28 30.89
C ALA A 92 13.26 -28.89 30.18
N GLU A 93 12.57 -27.86 30.69
CA GLU A 93 11.34 -27.33 30.10
C GLU A 93 11.61 -26.65 28.74
N LEU A 94 12.67 -25.86 28.65
CA LEU A 94 13.10 -25.21 27.40
C LEU A 94 13.46 -26.23 26.32
N LYS A 95 14.19 -27.30 26.67
CA LYS A 95 14.52 -28.40 25.75
C LYS A 95 13.28 -29.15 25.27
N LYS A 96 12.28 -29.30 26.13
CA LYS A 96 11.00 -29.91 25.75
C LYS A 96 10.23 -29.02 24.78
N PHE A 97 10.17 -27.70 25.05
CA PHE A 97 9.54 -26.73 24.16
C PHE A 97 10.20 -26.71 22.77
N LEU A 98 11.53 -26.64 22.70
CA LEU A 98 12.27 -26.68 21.44
C LEU A 98 11.92 -27.91 20.60
N LYS A 99 11.85 -29.08 21.24
CA LYS A 99 11.53 -30.35 20.57
C LYS A 99 10.08 -30.43 20.06
N GLU A 100 9.14 -29.77 20.74
CA GLU A 100 7.74 -29.68 20.30
C GLU A 100 7.55 -28.60 19.22
N PHE A 101 8.37 -27.54 19.23
CA PHE A 101 8.30 -26.43 18.30
C PHE A 101 8.97 -26.73 16.94
N GLU A 102 9.96 -27.63 16.91
CA GLU A 102 10.56 -28.18 15.68
C GLU A 102 9.72 -29.30 15.01
N GLY A 103 8.56 -29.65 15.59
CA GLY A 103 7.69 -30.77 15.21
C GLY A 103 7.12 -30.72 13.79
#